data_AF-A0A928L486-F1
#
_entry.id   AF-A0A928L486-F1
#
_cell.length_a   1.000
_cell.length_b   1.000
_cell.length_c   1.000
_cell.angle_alpha   90.00
_cell.angle_beta   90.00
_cell.angle_gamma   90.00
#
_symmetry.space_group_name_H-M   'P 1'
#
loop_
_entity.id
_entity.type
_entity.pdbx_description
1 polymer ?
#
loop_
_entity_poly.entity_id
_entity_poly.type
_entity_poly.pdbx_seq_one_letter_code
_entity_poly.pdbx_strand_id
1 'polypeptide(L)' 'MIADIPYYPTLEAKIAEKGYAKKDIAKELGISHRSLTSKLSGSVDFWWKEVEVLCKLFSDISPFELFSHAEDTETS' A
#
# COMPACT_ATOMS: atom_id res chain seq x y z
N MET A 1 -6.19 -13.52 19.69
CA MET A 1 -5.49 -13.46 18.39
C MET A 1 -5.82 -12.11 17.81
N ILE A 2 -4.90 -11.15 17.88
CA ILE A 2 -5.09 -9.86 17.22
C ILE A 2 -4.79 -10.14 15.76
N ALA A 3 -5.81 -10.11 14.91
CA ALA A 3 -5.60 -10.20 13.47
C ALA A 3 -4.60 -9.10 13.10
N ASP A 4 -3.54 -9.46 12.39
CA ASP A 4 -2.54 -8.53 11.89
C ASP A 4 -3.27 -7.60 10.91
N ILE A 5 -3.78 -6.48 11.41
CA ILE A 5 -4.48 -5.51 10.58
C ILE A 5 -3.41 -4.90 9.68
N PRO A 6 -3.49 -5.11 8.36
CA PRO A 6 -2.50 -4.53 7.47
C PRO A 6 -2.52 -3.02 7.62
N TYR A 7 -1.34 -2.41 7.73
CA TYR A 7 -1.22 -0.98 7.99
C TYR A 7 -1.79 -0.15 6.83
N TYR A 8 -1.72 -0.68 5.60
CA TYR A 8 -2.37 -0.13 4.41
C TYR A 8 -3.39 -1.10 3.81
N PRO A 9 -4.58 -1.25 4.42
CA PRO A 9 -5.59 -2.22 3.98
C PRO A 9 -6.11 -1.90 2.58
N THR A 10 -6.33 -0.62 2.26
CA THR A 10 -6.86 -0.17 0.98
C THR A 10 -5.87 -0.44 -0.15
N LEU A 11 -4.60 -0.10 0.04
CA LEU A 11 -3.55 -0.36 -0.96
C LEU A 11 -3.45 -1.86 -1.26
N GLU A 12 -3.43 -2.72 -0.24
CA GLU A 12 -3.33 -4.16 -0.42
C GLU A 12 -4.56 -4.74 -1.13
N ALA A 13 -5.76 -4.30 -0.75
CA ALA A 13 -7.00 -4.67 -1.42
C ALA A 13 -7.01 -4.25 -2.89
N LYS A 14 -6.52 -3.05 -3.21
CA LYS A 14 -6.47 -2.53 -4.59
C LYS A 14 -5.43 -3.22 -5.45
N ILE A 15 -4.28 -3.59 -4.88
CA ILE A 15 -3.30 -4.46 -5.55
C ILE A 15 -3.98 -5.78 -5.95
N ALA A 16 -4.73 -6.39 -5.04
CA ALA A 16 -5.44 -7.65 -5.31
C ALA A 16 -6.60 -7.47 -6.30
N GLU A 17 -7.41 -6.42 -6.17
CA GLU A 17 -8.58 -6.11 -7.02
C GLU A 17 -8.18 -5.87 -8.48
N LYS A 18 -7.09 -5.12 -8.70
CA LYS A 18 -6.54 -4.90 -10.04
C LYS A 18 -5.75 -6.11 -10.59
N GLY A 19 -5.59 -7.18 -9.79
CA GLY A 19 -4.87 -8.38 -10.19
C GLY A 19 -3.36 -8.20 -10.30
N TYR A 20 -2.79 -7.17 -9.66
CA TYR A 20 -1.36 -6.96 -9.66
C TYR A 20 -0.68 -7.94 -8.70
N ALA A 21 0.39 -8.59 -9.15
CA ALA A 21 1.22 -9.35 -8.24
C ALA A 21 2.13 -8.41 -7.45
N LYS A 22 2.30 -8.65 -6.15
CA LYS A 22 3.20 -7.86 -5.28
C LYS A 22 4.63 -7.76 -5.83
N LYS A 23 5.10 -8.79 -6.54
CA LYS A 23 6.40 -8.79 -7.24
C LYS A 23 6.49 -7.73 -8.35
N ASP A 24 5.38 -7.48 -9.06
CA ASP A 24 5.34 -6.55 -10.18
C ASP A 24 5.25 -5.12 -9.64
N ILE A 25 4.46 -4.91 -8.58
CA ILE A 25 4.45 -3.65 -7.82
C ILE A 25 5.84 -3.32 -7.27
N ALA A 26 6.52 -4.29 -6.65
CA ALA A 26 7.87 -4.08 -6.13
C ALA A 26 8.85 -3.69 -7.24
N LYS A 27 8.72 -4.29 -8.43
CA LYS A 27 9.53 -3.96 -9.60
C LYS A 27 9.25 -2.55 -10.11
N GLU A 28 8.00 -2.12 -10.20
CA GLU A 28 7.62 -0.75 -10.60
C GLU A 28 8.14 0.29 -9.59
N LEU A 29 8.10 -0.03 -8.30
CA LEU A 29 8.66 0.80 -7.24
C LEU A 29 10.20 0.78 -7.20
N GLY A 30 10.85 -0.15 -7.92
CA GLY A 30 12.30 -0.32 -7.89
C GLY A 30 12.83 -0.89 -6.56
N ILE A 31 11.99 -1.59 -5.80
CA ILE A 31 12.33 -2.17 -4.50
C ILE A 31 12.27 -3.69 -4.49
N SER A 32 12.83 -4.32 -3.45
CA SER A 32 12.68 -5.75 -3.27
C SER A 32 11.28 -6.13 -2.77
N HIS A 33 10.83 -7.34 -3.08
CA HIS A 33 9.56 -7.87 -2.59
C HIS A 33 9.46 -7.84 -1.06
N ARG A 34 10.57 -8.14 -0.35
CA ARG A 34 10.63 -8.05 1.12
C ARG A 34 10.40 -6.62 1.59
N SER A 35 11.01 -5.63 0.92
CA SER A 35 10.85 -4.23 1.27
C SER A 35 9.40 -3.77 1.08
N LEU A 36 8.72 -4.22 0.03
CA LEU A 36 7.30 -3.95 -0.17
C LEU A 36 6.45 -4.54 0.96
N THR A 37 6.69 -5.81 1.33
CA THR A 37 5.95 -6.44 2.44
C THR A 37 6.14 -5.68 3.75
N SER A 38 7.38 -5.28 4.09
CA SER A 38 7.66 -4.49 5.28
C SER A 38 7.01 -3.10 5.27
N LYS A 39 6.80 -2.51 4.09
CA LYS A 39 6.08 -1.25 3.94
C LYS A 39 4.57 -1.41 4.08
N LEU A 40 4.00 -2.45 3.47
CA LEU A 40 2.57 -2.78 3.61
C LEU A 40 2.18 -3.13 5.05
N SER A 41 3.09 -3.73 5.82
CA SER A 41 2.91 -4.01 7.24
C SER A 41 3.18 -2.81 8.16
N GLY A 42 3.52 -1.63 7.62
CA GLY A 42 3.83 -0.44 8.42
C GLY A 42 5.15 -0.50 9.18
N SER A 43 6.00 -1.50 8.91
CA SER A 43 7.32 -1.58 9.55
C SER A 43 8.31 -0.56 8.99
N VAL A 44 8.05 -0.06 7.77
CA VAL A 44 8.85 0.95 7.08
C VAL A 44 7.92 1.86 6.29
N ASP A 45 8.14 3.17 6.34
CA ASP A 45 7.31 4.12 5.57
C ASP A 45 7.59 4.07 4.07
N PHE A 46 6.59 4.41 3.25
CA PHE A 46 6.80 4.68 1.83
C PHE A 46 7.56 5.99 1.62
N TRP A 47 8.49 5.98 0.68
CA TRP A 47 9.18 7.20 0.25
C TRP A 47 8.34 7.96 -0.77
N TRP A 48 8.49 9.27 -0.82
CA TRP A 48 7.74 10.12 -1.74
C TRP A 48 7.78 9.64 -3.20
N LYS A 49 8.94 9.18 -3.68
CA LYS A 49 9.08 8.63 -5.04
C LYS A 49 8.26 7.36 -5.25
N GLU A 50 8.15 6.50 -4.24
CA GLU A 50 7.34 5.28 -4.29
C GLU A 50 5.85 5.63 -4.27
N VAL A 51 5.46 6.61 -3.45
CA VAL A 51 4.10 7.15 -3.40
C VAL A 51 3.69 7.71 -4.76
N GLU A 52 4.53 8.49 -5.43
CA GLU A 52 4.25 9.00 -6.78
C GLU A 52 4.02 7.89 -7.80
N VAL A 53 4.79 6.80 -7.73
CA VAL A 53 4.62 5.64 -8.62
C VAL A 53 3.30 4.92 -8.32
N LEU A 54 2.98 4.70 -7.04
CA LEU A 54 1.72 4.07 -6.63
C LEU A 54 0.52 4.94 -7.04
N CYS A 55 0.55 6.25 -6.84
CA CYS A 55 -0.50 7.16 -7.29
C CYS A 55 -0.68 7.15 -8.82
N LYS A 56 0.39 6.95 -9.59
CA LYS A 56 0.29 6.77 -11.05
C LYS A 56 -0.31 5.43 -11.42
N LEU A 57 0.04 4.36 -10.71
CA LEU A 57 -0.47 3.01 -10.96
C LEU A 57 -1.95 2.87 -10.56
N PHE A 58 -2.34 3.59 -9.52
CA PHE A 58 -3.70 3.67 -8.98
C PHE A 58 -4.31 5.05 -9.25
N SER A 59 -4.21 5.55 -10.49
CA SER A 59 -4.73 6.87 -10.89
C SER A 59 -6.24 7.05 -10.69
N ASP A 60 -6.96 5.95 -10.54
CA ASP A 60 -8.41 5.93 -10.33
C ASP A 60 -8.81 6.24 -8.88
N ILE A 61 -7.84 6.32 -7.96
CA ILE A 61 -8.08 6.45 -6.51
C ILE A 61 -7.26 7.61 -5.97
N SER A 62 -7.85 8.35 -5.03
CA SER A 62 -7.16 9.44 -4.35
C SER A 62 -6.00 8.91 -3.50
N PRO A 63 -4.84 9.60 -3.46
CA PRO A 63 -3.74 9.21 -2.56
C PRO A 63 -4.17 9.08 -1.10
N PHE A 64 -5.11 9.92 -0.65
CA PHE A 64 -5.65 9.88 0.72
C PHE A 64 -6.44 8.60 1.01
N GLU A 65 -7.12 8.07 0.00
CA GLU A 65 -7.86 6.81 0.12
C GLU A 65 -6.92 5.61 -0.07
N LEU A 66 -5.98 5.71 -1.00
CA LEU A 66 -5.01 4.65 -1.29
C LEU A 66 -4.13 4.32 -0.08
N PHE A 67 -3.67 5.35 0.64
CA PHE A 67 -2.84 5.24 1.83
C PHE A 67 -3.65 5.44 3.13
N SER A 68 -4.97 5.24 3.11
CA SER A 68 -5.77 5.30 4.34
C SER A 68 -5.36 4.17 5.29
N HIS A 69 -5.24 4.49 6.57
CA HIS A 69 -4.84 3.53 7.60
C HIS A 69 -6.10 2.97 8.25
N ALA A 70 -6.03 1.75 8.77
CA ALA A 70 -7.14 1.18 9.53
C ALA A 70 -7.52 2.02 10.77
N GLU A 71 -6.57 2.80 11.30
CA GLU A 71 -6.77 3.69 12.46
C GLU A 71 -7.56 4.96 12.13
N ASP A 72 -7.74 5.32 10.85
CA ASP A 72 -8.61 6.44 10.45
C ASP A 72 -10.11 6.07 10.51
N THR A 73 -10.43 4.83 10.91
CA THR A 73 -11.81 4.38 11.14
C THR A 73 -12.29 4.62 12.57
N GLU A 74 -11.64 5.49 13.35
CA GLU A 74 -12.17 5.95 14.64
C GLU A 74 -11.93 7.47 14.78
N THR A 75 -12.94 8.29 14.43
CA THR A 75 -13.56 9.31 15.30
C THR A 75 -14.22 10.45 14.49
N SER A 76 -15.56 10.46 14.59
CA SER A 76 -16.52 11.59 14.54
C SER A 76 -16.81 12.31 13.22
#